data_AF-A0A6V8CVQ7-F1
#
_entry.id   AF-A0A6V8CVQ7-F1
#
_cell.length_a   1.000
_cell.length_b   1.000
_cell.length_c   1.000
_cell.angle_alpha   90.00
_cell.angle_beta   90.00
_cell.angle_gamma   90.00
#
_symmetry.space_group_name_H-M   'P 1'
#
loop_
_entity.id
_entity.type
_entity.pdbx_description
1 polymer ?
#
loop_
_entity_poly.entity_id
_entity_poly.type
_entity_poly.pdbx_seq_one_letter_code
_entity_poly.pdbx_strand_id
1 'polypeptide(L)'
;MSIKVAINGFGTIGKRVADAVDAQDDMEIVGVTKTGPSFGCGLAEKKGFPLYCTFDDADRISSFAESGYKCQGGLSDLLAIADVVIDCAPGKMGADNLAKYKAA
;
A
#
# COMPACT_ATOMS: atom_id res chain seq x y z
N MET A 1 2.91 10.46 19.37
CA MET A 1 1.87 10.29 18.34
C MET A 1 2.61 9.99 17.07
N SER A 2 2.38 8.84 16.44
CA SER A 2 3.12 8.41 15.26
C SER A 2 2.34 8.78 13.99
N ILE A 3 3.03 9.21 12.94
CA ILE A 3 2.41 9.52 11.64
C ILE A 3 2.09 8.21 10.92
N LYS A 4 0.82 8.03 10.53
CA LYS A 4 0.36 6.86 9.79
C LYS A 4 0.67 7.00 8.30
N VAL A 5 1.59 6.19 7.81
CA VAL A 5 2.09 6.25 6.43
C VAL A 5 1.54 5.11 5.59
N ALA A 6 0.87 5.46 4.50
CA ALA A 6 0.48 4.53 3.44
C ALA A 6 1.49 4.57 2.29
N ILE A 7 1.82 3.41 1.71
CA ILE A 7 2.69 3.33 0.52
C ILE A 7 1.91 2.78 -0.66
N ASN A 8 1.59 3.67 -1.61
CA ASN A 8 0.91 3.26 -2.83
C ASN A 8 1.94 2.78 -3.86
N GLY A 9 2.07 1.47 -4.02
CA GLY A 9 3.00 0.85 -4.98
C GLY A 9 4.21 0.22 -4.31
N PHE A 10 4.06 -1.01 -3.81
CA PHE A 10 5.14 -1.81 -3.21
C PHE A 10 6.05 -2.47 -4.27
N GLY A 11 6.62 -1.62 -5.12
CA GLY A 11 7.60 -1.94 -6.15
C GLY A 11 9.04 -1.72 -5.68
N THR A 12 9.95 -1.43 -6.61
CA THR A 12 11.37 -1.19 -6.30
C THR A 12 11.57 -0.04 -5.31
N ILE A 13 10.92 1.10 -5.53
CA ILE A 13 11.02 2.27 -4.65
C ILE A 13 10.16 2.08 -3.39
N GLY A 14 8.90 1.67 -3.54
CA GLY A 14 8.00 1.52 -2.40
C GLY A 14 8.51 0.58 -1.30
N LYS A 15 9.21 -0.52 -1.66
CA LYS A 15 9.85 -1.39 -0.66
C LYS A 15 10.93 -0.69 0.16
N ARG A 16 11.74 0.14 -0.49
CA ARG A 16 12.83 0.89 0.16
C ARG A 16 12.28 1.99 1.05
N VAL A 17 11.24 2.67 0.57
CA VAL A 17 10.52 3.67 1.36
C VAL A 17 9.87 3.02 2.58
N ALA A 18 9.23 1.86 2.42
CA ALA A 18 8.67 1.11 3.54
C ALA A 18 9.75 0.78 4.58
N ASP A 19 10.87 0.22 4.15
CA ASP A 19 11.98 -0.09 5.06
C ASP A 19 12.53 1.17 5.77
N ALA A 20 12.52 2.34 5.12
CA ALA A 20 12.94 3.59 5.73
C ALA A 20 11.94 4.11 6.77
N VAL A 21 10.63 4.05 6.46
CA VAL A 21 9.56 4.47 7.37
C VAL A 21 9.50 3.55 8.60
N ASP A 22 9.60 2.24 8.41
CA ASP A 22 9.63 1.22 9.48
C ASP A 22 10.82 1.41 10.45
N ALA A 23 11.89 2.05 10.00
CA ALA A 23 13.06 2.34 10.81
C ALA A 23 12.95 3.65 11.63
N GLN A 24 11.88 4.44 11.46
CA GLN A 24 11.66 5.67 12.23
C GLN A 24 10.85 5.38 13.49
N ASP A 25 11.11 6.13 14.57
CA ASP A 25 10.41 6.01 15.85
C ASP A 25 9.11 6.84 15.92
N ASP A 26 8.93 7.76 14.97
CA ASP A 26 7.80 8.69 14.87
C ASP A 26 6.84 8.41 13.70
N MET A 27 7.03 7.30 12.98
CA MET A 27 6.18 6.87 11.86
C MET A 27 5.75 5.41 11.98
N GLU A 28 4.61 5.08 11.38
CA GLU A 28 4.06 3.72 11.33
C GLU A 28 3.52 3.42 9.94
N ILE A 29 3.83 2.23 9.41
CA ILE A 29 3.27 1.76 8.14
C ILE A 29 1.89 1.17 8.40
N VAL A 30 0.85 1.87 7.94
CA VAL A 30 -0.53 1.36 8.01
C VAL A 30 -0.90 0.47 6.83
N GLY A 31 -0.11 0.50 5.76
CA GLY A 31 -0.23 -0.49 4.69
C GLY A 31 0.53 -0.15 3.42
N VAL A 32 0.67 -1.18 2.58
CA VAL A 32 1.35 -1.11 1.29
C VAL A 32 0.45 -1.68 0.20
N THR A 33 0.42 -1.06 -0.98
CA THR A 33 -0.44 -1.53 -2.09
C THR A 33 0.29 -2.37 -3.12
N LYS A 34 -0.42 -3.35 -3.69
CA LYS A 34 -0.01 -4.11 -4.87
C LYS A 34 -1.16 -4.18 -5.87
N THR A 35 -0.83 -4.29 -7.16
CA THR A 35 -1.81 -4.39 -8.24
C THR A 35 -2.40 -5.80 -8.40
N GLY A 36 -1.82 -6.79 -7.73
CA GLY A 36 -2.20 -8.20 -7.79
C GLY A 36 -1.19 -9.08 -7.03
N PRO A 37 -1.49 -10.39 -6.89
CA PRO A 37 -0.65 -11.34 -6.20
C PRO A 37 0.71 -11.48 -6.89
N SER A 38 1.78 -11.40 -6.10
CA SER A 38 3.16 -11.52 -6.61
C SER A 38 4.10 -11.81 -5.45
N PHE A 39 5.36 -12.18 -5.76
CA PHE A 39 6.41 -12.35 -4.75
C PHE A 39 6.57 -11.14 -3.81
N GLY A 40 6.25 -9.93 -4.27
CA GLY A 40 6.26 -8.73 -3.43
C GLY A 40 5.27 -8.78 -2.26
N CYS A 41 4.17 -9.51 -2.38
CA CYS A 41 3.17 -9.68 -1.32
C CYS A 41 3.74 -10.50 -0.16
N GLY A 42 4.44 -11.60 -0.46
CA GLY A 42 5.09 -12.42 0.58
C GLY A 42 6.18 -11.66 1.35
N LEU A 43 6.87 -10.72 0.70
CA LEU A 43 7.82 -9.85 1.41
C LEU A 43 7.11 -8.88 2.36
N ALA A 44 5.97 -8.30 1.95
CA ALA A 44 5.18 -7.42 2.80
C ALA A 44 4.68 -8.18 4.05
N GLU A 45 4.12 -9.37 3.87
CA GLU A 45 3.69 -10.22 4.99
C GLU A 45 4.83 -10.63 5.92
N LYS A 46 5.99 -11.02 5.36
CA LYS A 46 7.18 -11.36 6.17
C LYS A 46 7.67 -10.19 7.03
N LYS A 47 7.48 -8.95 6.55
CA LYS A 47 7.80 -7.73 7.29
C LYS A 47 6.65 -7.26 8.19
N GLY A 48 5.50 -7.93 8.16
CA GLY A 48 4.33 -7.55 8.95
C GLY A 48 3.56 -6.36 8.40
N PHE A 49 3.81 -5.93 7.16
CA PHE A 49 3.12 -4.79 6.56
C PHE A 49 1.73 -5.19 6.06
N PRO A 50 0.65 -4.49 6.47
CA PRO A 50 -0.69 -4.70 5.94
C PRO A 50 -0.73 -4.57 4.41
N LEU A 51 -1.26 -5.61 3.74
CA LEU A 51 -1.34 -5.63 2.29
C LEU A 51 -2.71 -5.12 1.83
N TYR A 52 -2.70 -4.18 0.88
CA TYR A 52 -3.88 -3.65 0.22
C TYR A 52 -3.78 -3.80 -1.30
N CYS A 53 -4.93 -3.83 -1.97
CA CYS A 53 -4.99 -3.75 -3.41
C CYS A 53 -4.85 -2.28 -3.86
N THR A 54 -4.14 -2.04 -4.95
CA THR A 54 -4.07 -0.70 -5.57
C THR A 54 -5.43 -0.25 -6.14
N PHE A 55 -6.38 -1.18 -6.31
CA PHE A 55 -7.70 -0.94 -6.88
C PHE A 55 -8.78 -1.30 -5.86
N ASP A 56 -9.89 -0.56 -5.88
CA ASP A 56 -11.05 -0.81 -5.03
C ASP A 56 -12.03 -1.85 -5.63
N ASP A 57 -11.61 -2.48 -6.74
CA ASP A 57 -12.39 -3.53 -7.40
C ASP A 57 -12.35 -4.84 -6.60
N ALA A 58 -13.54 -5.39 -6.32
CA ALA A 58 -13.70 -6.56 -5.46
C ALA A 58 -13.04 -7.82 -6.04
N ASP A 59 -13.10 -8.02 -7.35
CA ASP A 59 -12.49 -9.19 -8.02
C ASP A 59 -10.96 -9.10 -7.95
N ARG A 60 -10.41 -7.89 -8.06
CA ARG A 60 -8.97 -7.68 -7.89
C ARG A 60 -8.52 -7.87 -6.45
N ILE A 61 -9.31 -7.45 -5.48
CA ILE A 61 -9.03 -7.68 -4.05
C ILE A 61 -9.08 -9.18 -3.73
N SER A 62 -10.09 -9.90 -4.20
CA SER A 62 -10.26 -11.34 -3.94
C SER A 62 -9.14 -12.20 -4.55
N SER A 63 -8.56 -11.78 -5.68
CA SER A 63 -7.43 -12.48 -6.33
C SER A 63 -6.20 -12.68 -5.43
N PHE A 64 -6.03 -11.85 -4.40
CA PHE A 64 -4.96 -12.04 -3.41
C PHE A 64 -5.19 -13.25 -2.52
N ALA A 65 -6.44 -13.45 -2.08
CA ALA A 65 -6.82 -14.56 -1.21
C ALA A 65 -6.66 -15.90 -1.94
N GLU A 66 -6.98 -15.96 -3.23
CA GLU A 66 -6.76 -17.15 -4.07
C GLU A 66 -5.28 -17.56 -4.15
N SER A 67 -4.38 -16.60 -4.00
CA SER A 67 -2.92 -16.82 -3.97
C SER A 67 -2.36 -16.97 -2.55
N GLY A 68 -3.23 -17.08 -1.54
CA GLY A 68 -2.84 -17.28 -0.14
C GLY A 68 -2.41 -16.01 0.61
N TYR A 69 -2.63 -14.82 0.04
CA TYR A 69 -2.29 -13.55 0.68
C TYR A 69 -3.51 -12.91 1.34
N LYS A 70 -3.33 -12.36 2.55
CA LYS A 70 -4.41 -11.62 3.23
C LYS A 70 -4.41 -10.16 2.79
N CYS A 71 -5.26 -9.82 1.83
CA CYS A 71 -5.54 -8.45 1.44
C CYS A 71 -6.61 -7.83 2.35
N GLN A 72 -6.35 -6.62 2.87
CA GLN A 72 -7.23 -5.94 3.83
C GLN A 72 -8.28 -5.03 3.18
N GLY A 73 -8.19 -4.79 1.87
CA GLY A 73 -9.11 -3.93 1.15
C GLY A 73 -8.47 -3.27 -0.08
N GLY A 74 -9.10 -2.22 -0.56
CA GLY A 74 -8.64 -1.40 -1.68
C GLY A 74 -7.75 -0.24 -1.26
N LEU A 75 -7.45 0.64 -2.22
CA LEU A 75 -6.68 1.86 -1.97
C LEU A 75 -7.48 2.82 -1.09
N SER A 76 -8.80 2.90 -1.29
CA SER A 76 -9.67 3.79 -0.51
C SER A 76 -9.68 3.41 0.97
N ASP A 77 -9.70 2.12 1.30
CA ASP A 77 -9.63 1.64 2.69
C ASP A 77 -8.31 2.00 3.36
N LEU A 78 -7.20 1.92 2.61
CA LEU A 78 -5.88 2.32 3.10
C LEU A 78 -5.79 3.84 3.34
N LEU A 79 -6.35 4.64 2.43
CA LEU A 79 -6.33 6.10 2.55
C LEU A 79 -7.18 6.58 3.74
N ALA A 80 -8.30 5.92 4.03
CA ALA A 80 -9.18 6.28 5.15
C ALA A 80 -8.52 6.17 6.54
N ILE A 81 -7.39 5.46 6.64
CA ILE A 81 -6.66 5.26 7.91
C ILE A 81 -5.29 5.93 7.94
N ALA A 82 -4.84 6.54 6.84
CA ALA A 82 -3.51 7.12 6.70
C ALA A 82 -3.52 8.64 6.94
N ASP A 83 -2.48 9.15 7.58
CA ASP A 83 -2.25 10.60 7.71
C ASP A 83 -1.53 11.14 6.45
N VAL A 84 -0.70 10.30 5.82
CA VAL A 84 0.03 10.64 4.58
C VAL A 84 0.19 9.41 3.69
N VAL A 85 0.15 9.64 2.37
CA VAL A 85 0.44 8.61 1.36
C VAL A 85 1.71 8.96 0.58
N ILE A 86 2.60 7.97 0.45
CA ILE A 86 3.78 8.06 -0.41
C ILE A 86 3.49 7.27 -1.69
N ASP A 87 3.29 8.00 -2.79
CA ASP A 87 3.02 7.40 -4.10
C ASP A 87 4.33 6.93 -4.77
N CYS A 88 4.46 5.61 -4.89
CA CYS A 88 5.54 4.91 -5.54
C CYS A 88 5.06 4.14 -6.79
N ALA A 89 3.92 4.53 -7.37
CA ALA A 89 3.38 3.95 -8.59
C ALA A 89 4.28 4.22 -9.81
N PRO A 90 4.13 3.45 -10.90
CA PRO A 90 4.85 3.72 -12.15
C PRO A 90 4.62 5.16 -12.66
N GLY A 91 5.59 5.66 -13.42
CA GLY A 91 5.54 7.02 -13.95
C GLY A 91 4.22 7.35 -14.66
N LYS A 92 3.79 8.61 -14.55
CA LYS A 92 2.50 9.16 -15.04
C LYS A 92 1.26 8.79 -14.22
N MET A 93 1.29 7.74 -13.39
CA MET A 93 0.14 7.38 -12.54
C MET A 93 -0.08 8.34 -11.37
N GLY A 94 0.97 9.05 -10.92
CA GLY A 94 0.86 9.94 -9.76
C GLY A 94 -0.12 11.10 -9.95
N ALA A 95 -0.24 11.63 -11.18
CA ALA A 95 -1.21 12.68 -11.48
C ALA A 95 -2.65 12.18 -11.34
N ASP A 96 -2.93 10.96 -11.82
CA ASP A 96 -4.24 10.33 -11.71
C ASP A 96 -4.57 9.96 -10.25
N ASN A 97 -3.57 9.48 -9.51
CA ASN A 97 -3.72 9.14 -8.10
C ASN A 97 -3.94 10.37 -7.20
N LEU A 98 -3.36 11.53 -7.55
CA LEU A 98 -3.53 12.77 -6.78
C LEU A 98 -4.99 13.16 -6.59
N ALA A 99 -5.84 12.91 -7.59
CA ALA A 99 -7.27 13.16 -7.49
C ALA A 99 -7.92 12.30 -6.39
N LYS A 100 -7.49 11.04 -6.26
CA LYS A 100 -7.96 10.12 -5.22
C LYS A 100 -7.50 10.57 -3.83
N TYR A 101 -6.24 10.99 -3.70
CA TYR A 101 -5.68 11.45 -2.43
C TYR A 101 -6.36 12.71 -1.89
N LYS A 102 -6.76 13.63 -2.78
CA LYS A 102 -7.50 14.84 -2.41
C LYS A 102 -8.95 14.59 -2.03
N ALA A 103 -9.50 13.45 -2.44
CA ALA A 103 -10.89 13.08 -2.18
C ALA A 103 -11.07 12.17 -0.95
N ALA A 104 -9.96 11.70 -0.37
CA ALA A 104 -9.93 10.84 0.80
C ALA A 104 -10.13 11.63 2.11
#